data_AF-A0A413Q992-F1
#
_entry.id   AF-A0A413Q992-F1
#
_cell.length_a   1.000
_cell.length_b   1.000
_cell.length_c   1.000
_cell.angle_alpha   90.00
_cell.angle_beta   90.00
_cell.angle_gamma   90.00
#
_symmetry.space_group_name_H-M   'P 1'
#
loop_
_entity.id
_entity.type
_entity.pdbx_description
1 polymer ?
#
loop_
_entity_poly.entity_id
_entity_poly.type
_entity_poly.pdbx_seq_one_letter_code
_entity_poly.pdbx_strand_id
1 'polypeptide(L)'
;MDEERRRREEDKRVAEEKLRVSEQPYFVFKNSKVVSNSNSESTILCMEFLNKGRGAAYCIIPDLECIAKRMDLSEFTIRRYEAVQDPIAMVSEAFVMVMSYDKDEKDFFRMTPTIKFEDASGRKYKQTFCIDIGDRLGNGVIINYAQPELCEE
;
A
#
# COMPACT_ATOMS: atom_id res chain seq x y z
N MET A 1 -5.47 24.71 34.44
CA MET A 1 -4.32 24.17 33.68
C MET A 1 -4.73 22.99 32.81
N ASP A 2 -5.51 22.02 33.31
CA ASP A 2 -5.92 20.86 32.50
C ASP A 2 -6.89 21.21 31.34
N GLU A 3 -7.79 22.19 31.53
CA GLU A 3 -8.74 22.57 30.50
C GLU A 3 -8.07 23.29 29.31
N GLU A 4 -7.05 24.11 29.59
CA GLU A 4 -6.29 24.82 28.56
C GLU A 4 -5.41 23.85 27.75
N ARG A 5 -4.87 22.82 28.41
CA ARG A 5 -4.14 21.73 27.77
C ARG A 5 -5.05 20.89 26.86
N ARG A 6 -6.24 20.54 27.33
CA ARG A 6 -7.25 19.81 26.53
C ARG A 6 -7.67 20.60 25.29
N ARG A 7 -7.92 21.91 25.41
CA ARG A 7 -8.27 22.75 24.25
C ARG A 7 -7.14 22.82 23.23
N ARG A 8 -5.89 22.96 23.66
CA ARG A 8 -4.73 22.95 22.74
C ARG A 8 -4.56 21.61 22.03
N GLU A 9 -4.78 20.49 22.71
CA GLU A 9 -4.74 19.16 22.09
C GLU A 9 -5.89 18.97 21.09
N GLU A 10 -7.08 19.48 21.40
CA GLU A 10 -8.23 19.45 20.50
C GLU A 10 -8.02 20.33 19.25
N ASP A 11 -7.53 21.56 19.43
CA ASP A 11 -7.19 22.47 18.34
C ASP A 11 -6.11 21.88 17.42
N LYS A 12 -5.09 21.23 18.01
CA LYS A 12 -4.05 20.52 17.27
C LYS A 12 -4.64 19.40 16.42
N ARG A 13 -5.49 18.54 17.00
CA ARG A 13 -6.17 17.45 16.27
C ARG A 13 -7.05 17.98 15.13
N VAL A 14 -7.79 19.06 15.36
CA VAL A 14 -8.64 19.68 14.33
C VAL A 14 -7.80 20.28 13.20
N ALA A 15 -6.67 20.93 13.51
CA ALA A 15 -5.78 21.48 12.50
C ALA A 15 -5.11 20.37 11.66
N GLU A 16 -4.64 19.29 12.32
CA GLU A 16 -4.05 18.13 11.66
C GLU A 16 -5.05 17.43 10.73
N GLU A 17 -6.30 17.27 11.16
CA GLU A 17 -7.35 16.67 10.36
C GLU A 17 -7.72 17.54 9.14
N LYS A 18 -7.78 18.87 9.31
CA LYS A 18 -7.98 19.79 8.18
C LYS A 18 -6.85 19.71 7.17
N LEU A 19 -5.60 19.64 7.63
CA LEU A 19 -4.43 19.47 6.75
C LEU A 19 -4.50 18.13 6.01
N ARG A 20 -4.79 17.02 6.70
CA ARG A 20 -4.98 15.70 6.09
C ARG A 20 -6.04 15.71 4.98
N VAL A 21 -7.19 16.30 5.25
CA VAL A 21 -8.27 16.44 4.26
C VAL A 21 -7.82 17.28 3.06
N SER A 22 -7.01 18.32 3.30
CA SER A 22 -6.51 19.20 2.24
C SER A 22 -5.44 18.53 1.35
N GLU A 23 -4.57 17.70 1.92
CA GLU A 23 -3.46 17.04 1.22
C GLU A 23 -3.91 15.78 0.49
N GLN A 24 -5.03 15.17 0.90
CA GLN A 24 -5.55 13.94 0.31
C GLN A 24 -4.45 12.86 0.17
N PRO A 25 -3.85 12.39 1.26
CA PRO A 25 -2.69 11.49 1.21
C PRO A 25 -3.09 10.08 0.74
N TYR A 26 -3.35 9.85 -0.54
CA TYR A 26 -3.79 8.53 -1.02
C TYR A 26 -3.01 8.04 -2.24
N PHE A 27 -2.65 6.76 -2.19
CA PHE A 27 -2.16 6.02 -3.34
C PHE A 27 -3.31 5.33 -4.06
N VAL A 28 -3.13 5.11 -5.35
CA VAL A 28 -4.07 4.40 -6.21
C VAL A 28 -3.36 3.23 -6.85
N PHE A 29 -3.91 2.03 -6.71
CA PHE A 29 -3.46 0.87 -7.46
C PHE A 29 -3.72 1.09 -8.96
N LYS A 30 -2.69 0.88 -9.79
CA LYS A 30 -2.77 1.06 -11.24
C LYS A 30 -2.94 -0.25 -11.97
N ASN A 31 -2.03 -1.17 -11.74
CA ASN A 31 -2.03 -2.49 -12.35
C ASN A 31 -1.09 -3.40 -11.56
N SER A 32 -1.13 -4.68 -11.91
CA SER A 32 -0.11 -5.63 -11.53
C SER A 32 0.16 -6.58 -12.69
N LYS A 33 1.35 -7.17 -12.67
CA LYS A 33 1.77 -8.14 -13.69
C LYS A 33 2.79 -9.10 -13.12
N VAL A 34 2.67 -10.37 -13.50
CA VAL A 34 3.70 -11.39 -13.26
C VAL A 34 4.88 -11.15 -14.18
N VAL A 35 6.07 -11.09 -13.59
CA VAL A 35 7.36 -11.03 -14.28
C VAL A 35 8.07 -12.34 -13.99
N SER A 36 7.67 -13.41 -14.67
CA SER A 36 8.22 -14.73 -14.41
C SER A 36 9.66 -14.85 -14.89
N ASN A 37 10.49 -15.52 -14.07
CA ASN A 37 11.74 -16.11 -14.51
C ASN A 37 11.49 -17.62 -14.63
N SER A 38 11.67 -18.20 -15.81
CA SER A 38 11.25 -19.60 -16.10
C SER A 38 11.94 -20.66 -15.23
N ASN A 39 13.00 -20.29 -14.49
CA ASN A 39 13.79 -21.18 -13.65
C ASN A 39 13.59 -20.94 -12.14
N SER A 40 12.71 -20.03 -11.71
CA SER A 40 12.48 -19.78 -10.28
C SER A 40 11.32 -20.62 -9.73
N GLU A 41 11.52 -21.15 -8.51
CA GLU A 41 10.45 -21.79 -7.72
C GLU A 41 9.39 -20.77 -7.23
N SER A 42 9.66 -19.48 -7.41
CA SER A 42 8.74 -18.39 -7.07
C SER A 42 8.22 -17.67 -8.31
N THR A 43 6.98 -17.22 -8.22
CA THR A 43 6.39 -16.24 -9.13
C THR A 43 6.65 -14.84 -8.59
N ILE A 44 7.14 -13.94 -9.44
CA ILE A 44 7.36 -12.52 -9.11
C ILE A 44 6.19 -11.70 -9.65
N LEU A 45 5.58 -10.91 -8.78
CA LEU A 45 4.45 -10.03 -9.07
C LEU A 45 4.87 -8.57 -8.88
N CYS A 46 4.90 -7.81 -9.96
CA CYS A 46 5.11 -6.37 -9.92
C CYS A 46 3.75 -5.68 -9.77
N MET A 47 3.64 -4.75 -8.82
CA MET A 47 2.44 -3.98 -8.54
C MET A 47 2.75 -2.50 -8.64
N GLU A 48 2.02 -1.80 -9.50
CA GLU A 48 2.21 -0.38 -9.75
C GLU A 48 1.16 0.45 -8.98
N PHE A 49 1.64 1.46 -8.27
CA PHE A 49 0.83 2.39 -7.51
C PHE A 49 1.15 3.82 -7.90
N LEU A 50 0.19 4.72 -7.76
CA LEU A 50 0.34 6.13 -8.08
C LEU A 50 0.02 6.99 -6.87
N ASN A 51 0.91 7.93 -6.54
CA ASN A 51 0.59 9.00 -5.60
C ASN A 51 -0.37 10.02 -6.25
N LYS A 52 -1.58 10.10 -5.71
CA LYS A 52 -2.61 11.07 -6.10
C LYS A 52 -2.87 12.14 -5.04
N GLY A 53 -2.02 12.21 -4.02
CA GLY A 53 -2.05 13.30 -3.06
C GLY A 53 -1.74 14.65 -3.68
N ARG A 54 -2.22 15.70 -3.00
CA ARG A 54 -2.09 17.09 -3.42
C ARG A 54 -0.76 17.64 -2.91
N GLY A 55 0.24 17.65 -3.79
CA GLY A 55 1.45 18.44 -3.62
C GLY A 55 2.48 17.90 -2.62
N ALA A 56 2.28 16.69 -2.08
CA ALA A 56 3.21 16.06 -1.14
C ALA A 56 3.79 14.76 -1.73
N ALA A 57 5.12 14.66 -1.72
CA ALA A 57 5.81 13.38 -1.85
C ALA A 57 5.78 12.66 -0.50
N TYR A 58 5.74 11.33 -0.53
CA TYR A 58 5.69 10.51 0.67
C TYR A 58 6.85 9.53 0.71
N CYS A 59 7.47 9.35 1.87
CA CYS A 59 8.39 8.24 2.11
C CYS A 59 7.57 6.97 2.33
N ILE A 60 7.70 5.95 1.47
CA ILE A 60 6.91 4.72 1.51
C ILE A 60 7.67 3.56 2.14
N ILE A 61 6.95 2.78 2.93
CA ILE A 61 7.39 1.56 3.59
C ILE A 61 6.29 0.50 3.40
N PRO A 62 6.29 -0.21 2.27
CA PRO A 62 5.39 -1.34 2.07
C PRO A 62 5.73 -2.48 3.05
N ASP A 63 4.72 -3.20 3.53
CA ASP A 63 4.93 -4.34 4.40
C ASP A 63 5.80 -5.42 3.75
N LEU A 64 6.53 -6.18 4.58
CA LEU A 64 7.39 -7.26 4.12
C LEU A 64 6.61 -8.47 3.60
N GLU A 65 5.39 -8.65 4.09
CA GLU A 65 4.53 -9.75 3.70
C GLU A 65 3.07 -9.34 3.81
N CYS A 66 2.22 -10.02 3.06
CA CYS A 66 0.78 -9.91 3.19
C CYS A 66 0.12 -11.27 3.03
N ILE A 67 -1.07 -11.39 3.61
CA ILE A 67 -1.90 -12.58 3.47
C ILE A 67 -2.62 -12.51 2.11
N ALA A 68 -2.58 -13.62 1.40
CA ALA A 68 -3.40 -13.86 0.22
C ALA A 68 -4.37 -15.01 0.49
N LYS A 69 -5.58 -14.88 0.00
CA LYS A 69 -6.69 -15.80 0.20
C LYS A 69 -7.17 -16.34 -1.13
N ARG A 70 -7.19 -17.67 -1.23
CA ARG A 70 -7.70 -18.41 -2.39
C ARG A 70 -9.23 -18.43 -2.39
N MET A 71 -9.82 -18.86 -3.50
CA MET A 71 -11.28 -18.99 -3.63
C MET A 71 -11.89 -20.03 -2.69
N ASP A 72 -11.12 -21.06 -2.31
CA ASP A 72 -11.51 -22.07 -1.32
C ASP A 72 -11.31 -21.60 0.13
N LEU A 73 -11.03 -20.30 0.33
CA LEU A 73 -10.77 -19.62 1.60
C LEU A 73 -9.48 -20.02 2.31
N SER A 74 -8.66 -20.90 1.73
CA SER A 74 -7.33 -21.18 2.25
C SER A 74 -6.40 -19.97 2.02
N GLU A 75 -5.45 -19.80 2.92
CA GLU A 75 -4.54 -18.66 2.94
C GLU A 75 -3.11 -19.09 2.61
N PHE A 76 -2.34 -18.15 2.05
CA PHE A 76 -0.90 -18.27 1.87
C PHE A 76 -0.23 -16.90 2.02
N THR A 77 1.07 -16.91 2.26
CA THR A 77 1.84 -15.68 2.46
C THR A 77 2.51 -15.26 1.16
N ILE A 78 2.31 -14.00 0.78
CA ILE A 78 3.07 -13.34 -0.27
C ILE A 78 4.12 -12.46 0.39
N ARG A 79 5.37 -12.51 -0.06
CA ARG A 79 6.49 -11.77 0.53
C ARG A 79 7.07 -10.77 -0.44
N ARG A 80 7.48 -9.61 0.05
CA ARG A 80 8.22 -8.62 -0.72
C ARG A 80 9.50 -9.23 -1.24
N TYR A 81 9.70 -9.16 -2.55
CA TYR A 81 10.81 -9.82 -3.24
C TYR A 81 12.11 -9.03 -3.12
N GLU A 82 12.02 -7.70 -3.25
CA GLU A 82 13.17 -6.80 -3.16
C GLU A 82 12.83 -5.54 -2.33
N ALA A 83 13.85 -4.82 -1.90
CA ALA A 83 13.65 -3.50 -1.31
C ALA A 83 13.04 -2.56 -2.35
N VAL A 84 12.22 -1.60 -1.89
CA VAL A 84 11.75 -0.53 -2.77
C VAL A 84 12.96 0.29 -3.22
N GLN A 85 13.19 0.35 -4.53
CA GLN A 85 14.38 0.98 -5.11
C GLN A 85 14.40 2.50 -4.84
N ASP A 86 13.26 3.16 -5.03
CA ASP A 86 13.03 4.55 -4.66
C ASP A 86 11.88 4.62 -3.64
N PRO A 87 12.18 4.82 -2.35
CA PRO A 87 11.16 4.92 -1.33
C PRO A 87 10.43 6.27 -1.33
N ILE A 88 10.68 7.17 -2.28
CA ILE A 88 9.97 8.45 -2.38
C ILE A 88 8.86 8.35 -3.45
N ALA A 89 7.61 8.29 -3.00
CA ALA A 89 6.45 8.33 -3.87
C ALA A 89 6.12 9.78 -4.28
N MET A 90 6.62 10.19 -5.44
CA MET A 90 6.36 11.51 -6.03
C MET A 90 4.94 11.64 -6.59
N VAL A 91 4.36 12.83 -6.49
CA VAL A 91 2.98 13.08 -6.96
C VAL A 91 2.88 12.85 -8.47
N SER A 92 1.88 12.06 -8.89
CA SER A 92 1.66 11.68 -10.29
C SER A 92 2.76 10.84 -10.94
N GLU A 93 3.73 10.36 -10.16
CA GLU A 93 4.69 9.34 -10.59
C GLU A 93 4.34 7.99 -9.99
N ALA A 94 4.50 6.95 -10.82
CA ALA A 94 4.23 5.60 -10.39
C ALA A 94 5.43 5.04 -9.62
N PHE A 95 5.14 4.31 -8.56
CA PHE A 95 6.13 3.51 -7.85
C PHE A 95 5.72 2.04 -7.88
N VAL A 96 6.71 1.15 -7.75
CA VAL A 96 6.52 -0.28 -7.89
C VAL A 96 6.82 -0.99 -6.59
N MET A 97 5.91 -1.87 -6.19
CA MET A 97 6.12 -2.86 -5.15
C MET A 97 6.26 -4.23 -5.81
N VAL A 98 7.37 -4.92 -5.53
CA VAL A 98 7.65 -6.24 -6.09
C VAL A 98 7.43 -7.29 -5.01
N MET A 99 6.50 -8.20 -5.28
CA MET A 99 6.08 -9.26 -4.38
C MET A 99 6.42 -10.62 -4.99
N SER A 100 6.47 -11.65 -4.17
CA SER A 100 6.74 -13.02 -4.60
C SER A 100 5.95 -14.03 -3.80
N TYR A 101 5.58 -15.12 -4.47
CA TYR A 101 4.86 -16.25 -3.90
C TYR A 101 5.28 -17.55 -4.60
N ASP A 102 4.93 -18.70 -4.02
CA ASP A 102 5.29 -20.01 -4.57
C ASP A 102 4.62 -20.23 -5.94
N LYS A 103 5.36 -20.74 -6.93
CA LYS A 103 4.84 -20.97 -8.29
C LYS A 103 3.65 -21.94 -8.34
N ASP A 104 3.52 -22.81 -7.35
CA ASP A 104 2.44 -23.79 -7.27
C ASP A 104 1.12 -23.14 -6.78
N GLU A 105 1.20 -21.91 -6.26
CA GLU A 105 0.02 -21.13 -5.91
C GLU A 105 -0.75 -20.76 -7.16
N LYS A 106 -1.97 -21.31 -7.25
CA LYS A 106 -2.81 -21.20 -8.43
C LYS A 106 -3.30 -19.78 -8.66
N ASP A 107 -3.56 -19.53 -9.93
CA ASP A 107 -4.36 -18.46 -10.51
C ASP A 107 -5.60 -18.18 -9.64
N PHE A 108 -5.95 -16.90 -9.46
CA PHE A 108 -7.12 -16.43 -8.70
C PHE A 108 -6.98 -16.45 -7.18
N PHE A 109 -6.47 -15.34 -6.65
CA PHE A 109 -6.43 -15.07 -5.21
C PHE A 109 -6.67 -13.59 -4.91
N ARG A 110 -7.08 -13.31 -3.68
CA ARG A 110 -7.23 -11.97 -3.13
C ARG A 110 -6.08 -11.67 -2.19
N MET A 111 -5.38 -10.57 -2.38
CA MET A 111 -4.30 -10.14 -1.49
C MET A 111 -4.64 -8.82 -0.80
N THR A 112 -4.12 -8.65 0.41
CA THR A 112 -4.32 -7.44 1.21
C THR A 112 -3.01 -6.74 1.59
N PRO A 113 -2.28 -6.15 0.63
CA PRO A 113 -1.04 -5.45 0.93
C PRO A 113 -1.32 -4.13 1.63
N THR A 114 -0.45 -3.77 2.58
CA THR A 114 -0.48 -2.47 3.24
C THR A 114 0.78 -1.68 2.90
N ILE A 115 0.59 -0.41 2.58
CA ILE A 115 1.68 0.55 2.38
C ILE A 115 1.61 1.54 3.53
N LYS A 116 2.67 1.58 4.35
CA LYS A 116 2.87 2.65 5.32
C LYS A 116 3.63 3.77 4.64
N PHE A 117 3.38 5.01 5.04
CA PHE A 117 4.07 6.14 4.44
C PHE A 117 4.05 7.37 5.33
N GLU A 118 5.08 8.20 5.17
CA GLU A 118 5.31 9.40 5.97
C GLU A 118 5.40 10.62 5.06
N ASP A 119 4.78 11.72 5.48
CA ASP A 119 4.92 13.00 4.80
C ASP A 119 6.09 13.83 5.31
N ALA A 120 6.38 14.96 4.67
CA ALA A 120 7.48 15.84 5.07
C ALA A 120 7.32 16.46 6.47
N SER A 121 6.14 16.41 7.08
CA SER A 121 5.90 16.88 8.45
C SER A 121 6.09 15.79 9.51
N GLY A 122 6.35 14.54 9.09
CA GLY A 122 6.49 13.39 9.98
C GLY A 122 5.17 12.69 10.30
N ARG A 123 4.04 13.06 9.65
CA ARG A 123 2.77 12.35 9.84
C ARG A 123 2.83 11.02 9.12
N LYS A 124 2.48 9.97 9.84
CA LYS A 124 2.48 8.60 9.35
C LYS A 124 1.07 8.15 9.00
N TYR A 125 0.99 7.45 7.87
CA TYR A 125 -0.22 6.92 7.30
C TYR A 125 -0.02 5.45 6.99
N LYS A 126 -1.12 4.70 6.95
CA LYS A 126 -1.19 3.37 6.36
C LYS A 126 -2.36 3.30 5.40
N GLN A 127 -2.20 2.57 4.32
CA GLN A 127 -3.27 2.31 3.36
C GLN A 127 -3.25 0.83 2.99
N THR A 128 -4.33 0.13 3.33
CA THR A 128 -4.49 -1.31 3.06
C THR A 128 -5.37 -1.50 1.82
N PHE A 129 -4.79 -2.11 0.80
CA PHE A 129 -5.46 -2.42 -0.45
C PHE A 129 -6.08 -3.80 -0.36
N CYS A 130 -7.11 -4.02 -1.17
CA CYS A 130 -7.66 -5.33 -1.40
C CYS A 130 -7.72 -5.54 -2.91
N ILE A 131 -6.95 -6.51 -3.40
CA ILE A 131 -6.67 -6.67 -4.83
C ILE A 131 -6.90 -8.14 -5.18
N ASP A 132 -7.77 -8.37 -6.17
CA ASP A 132 -7.99 -9.69 -6.77
C ASP A 132 -7.03 -9.86 -7.94
N ILE A 133 -6.16 -10.87 -7.89
CA ILE A 133 -5.32 -11.28 -9.01
C ILE A 133 -6.10 -12.30 -9.83
N GLY A 134 -6.46 -11.92 -11.05
CA GLY A 134 -7.47 -12.61 -11.85
C GLY A 134 -6.94 -13.51 -12.97
N ASP A 135 -5.63 -13.74 -13.08
CA ASP A 135 -5.05 -14.68 -14.06
C ASP A 135 -3.56 -14.96 -13.81
N ARG A 136 -3.01 -15.88 -14.63
CA ARG A 136 -1.58 -16.22 -14.70
C ARG A 136 -0.66 -15.07 -15.05
N LEU A 137 -1.18 -14.05 -15.73
CA LEU A 137 -0.40 -12.89 -16.12
C LEU A 137 -0.27 -11.89 -14.97
N GLY A 138 -0.93 -12.15 -13.82
CA GLY A 138 -0.88 -11.31 -12.64
C GLY A 138 -1.77 -10.09 -12.74
N ASN A 139 -2.76 -10.06 -13.64
CA ASN A 139 -3.63 -8.91 -13.80
C ASN A 139 -4.49 -8.72 -12.55
N GLY A 140 -4.28 -7.61 -11.85
CA GLY A 140 -4.96 -7.29 -10.60
C GLY A 140 -6.12 -6.31 -10.80
N VAL A 141 -7.17 -6.48 -10.00
CA VAL A 141 -8.28 -5.54 -9.88
C VAL A 141 -8.45 -5.14 -8.42
N ILE A 142 -8.46 -3.85 -8.15
CA ILE A 142 -8.75 -3.34 -6.80
C ILE A 142 -10.24 -3.46 -6.50
N ILE A 143 -10.57 -3.97 -5.30
CA ILE A 143 -11.97 -4.18 -4.89
C ILE A 143 -12.43 -3.21 -3.80
N ASN A 144 -11.51 -2.50 -3.15
CA ASN A 144 -11.82 -1.50 -2.16
C ASN A 144 -11.40 -0.11 -2.62
N TYR A 145 -12.15 0.91 -2.21
CA TYR A 145 -11.63 2.27 -2.21
C TYR A 145 -10.73 2.40 -0.98
N ALA A 146 -9.47 1.94 -1.10
CA ALA A 146 -8.52 1.94 0.00
C ALA A 146 -8.30 3.39 0.48
N GLN A 147 -8.74 3.72 1.69
CA GLN A 147 -8.54 5.04 2.28
C GLN A 147 -7.28 5.02 3.16
N PRO A 148 -6.50 6.10 3.16
CA PRO A 148 -5.39 6.26 4.09
C PRO A 148 -5.90 6.54 5.51
N GLU A 149 -5.28 5.89 6.49
CA GLU A 149 -5.53 6.06 7.91
C GLU A 149 -4.29 6.64 8.59
N LEU A 150 -4.47 7.58 9.51
CA LEU A 150 -3.38 8.02 10.40
C LEU A 150 -2.96 6.86 11.30
N CYS A 151 -1.66 6.71 11.54
CA CYS A 151 -1.11 5.74 12.47
C CYS A 151 0.00 6.38 13.32
N GLU A 152 0.07 6.03 14.60
CA GLU A 152 1.03 6.63 15.53
C GLU A 152 2.40 5.91 15.57
N GLU A 153 2.49 4.73 14.93
CA GLU A 153 3.47 3.66 15.21
C GLU A 153 3.42 3.11 16.64
#